data_AF-J7S3M3-F1
#
_entry.id   AF-J7S3M3-F1
#
_cell.length_a   1.000
_cell.length_b   1.000
_cell.length_c   1.000
_cell.angle_alpha   90.00
_cell.angle_beta   90.00
_cell.angle_gamma   90.00
#
_symmetry.space_group_name_H-M   'P 1'
#
loop_
_entity.id
_entity.type
_entity.pdbx_description
1 polymer ?
#
loop_
_entity_poly.entity_id
_entity_poly.type
_entity_poly.pdbx_seq_one_letter_code
_entity_poly.pdbx_strand_id
1 'polypeptide(L)'
;MAQGKLDYSYVERFERGSIPEEVEDELLGEYAKFSLDGDMVWSDLAPFFEDLQLPAALCRLVRRDDVVLEGTVDVIDFSKIIRLTYHLLVFMDNESVINEFWSLLVGYSGRDVQFPHVELQNHILSVKDLQKVGNLVNEDSGNIIGMLSCATRGTRVYMTYLDFANVLGKLGYLRF
;
A
#
# COMPACT_ATOMS: atom_id res chain seq x y z
N MET A 1 30.29 -3.87 8.29
CA MET A 1 29.12 -4.04 7.40
C MET A 1 29.09 -2.84 6.49
N ALA A 2 29.24 -3.03 5.18
CA ALA A 2 29.21 -1.92 4.23
C ALA A 2 27.81 -1.32 4.24
N GLN A 3 27.69 -0.05 4.66
CA GLN A 3 26.48 0.73 4.44
C GLN A 3 26.33 0.86 2.92
N GLY A 4 25.46 0.03 2.34
CA GLY A 4 25.06 0.16 0.95
C GLY A 4 24.53 1.58 0.75
N LYS A 5 25.08 2.27 -0.26
CA LYS A 5 24.61 3.60 -0.65
C LYS A 5 23.11 3.46 -0.96
N LEU A 6 22.25 4.11 -0.17
CA LEU A 6 20.81 4.13 -0.42
C LEU A 6 20.60 4.69 -1.83
N ASP A 7 20.14 3.84 -2.74
CA ASP A 7 19.94 4.19 -4.14
C ASP A 7 18.50 4.66 -4.32
N TYR A 8 18.33 5.98 -4.42
CA TYR A 8 17.04 6.60 -4.71
C TYR A 8 16.42 6.10 -6.01
N SER A 9 17.19 5.46 -6.90
CA SER A 9 16.66 4.85 -8.11
C SER A 9 15.58 3.81 -7.82
N TYR A 10 15.63 3.09 -6.69
CA TYR A 10 14.60 2.11 -6.33
C TYR A 10 13.27 2.76 -6.00
N VAL A 11 13.30 3.89 -5.28
CA VAL A 11 12.09 4.67 -4.98
C VAL A 11 11.46 5.17 -6.28
N GLU A 12 12.28 5.73 -7.17
CA GLU A 12 11.81 6.22 -8.46
C GLU A 12 11.27 5.10 -9.35
N ARG A 13 11.94 3.95 -9.40
CA ARG A 13 11.47 2.77 -10.14
C ARG A 13 10.16 2.23 -9.61
N PHE A 14 9.98 2.18 -8.29
CA PHE A 14 8.74 1.68 -7.69
C PHE A 14 7.57 2.67 -7.86
N GLU A 15 7.81 3.96 -7.67
CA GLU A 15 6.74 4.98 -7.76
C GLU A 15 6.40 5.37 -9.19
N ARG A 16 7.39 5.38 -10.09
CA ARG A 16 7.29 5.95 -11.44
C ARG A 16 7.74 5.00 -12.55
N GLY A 17 8.12 3.77 -12.22
CA GLY A 17 8.46 2.76 -13.24
C GLY A 17 7.34 2.55 -14.23
N SER A 18 7.70 2.20 -15.46
CA SER A 18 6.73 1.76 -16.47
C SER A 18 6.00 0.52 -15.96
N ILE A 19 4.68 0.51 -16.14
CA ILE A 19 3.90 -0.71 -15.98
C ILE A 19 4.22 -1.59 -17.20
N PRO A 20 4.41 -2.91 -17.05
CA PRO A 20 4.58 -3.79 -18.21
C PRO A 20 3.41 -3.61 -19.20
N GLU A 21 3.70 -3.50 -20.49
CA GLU A 21 2.71 -3.15 -21.52
C GLU A 21 1.50 -4.09 -21.51
N GLU A 22 1.73 -5.40 -21.38
CA GLU A 22 0.65 -6.40 -21.29
C GLU A 22 -0.28 -6.17 -20.10
N VAL A 23 0.29 -5.78 -18.95
CA VAL A 23 -0.48 -5.47 -17.74
C VAL A 23 -1.20 -4.14 -17.91
N GLU A 24 -0.54 -3.14 -18.47
CA GLU A 24 -1.15 -1.83 -18.73
C GLU A 24 -2.36 -1.98 -19.67
N ASP A 25 -2.21 -2.69 -20.79
CA ASP A 25 -3.28 -2.94 -21.76
C ASP A 25 -4.49 -3.65 -21.13
N GLU A 26 -4.27 -4.64 -20.27
CA GLU A 26 -5.35 -5.33 -19.55
C GLU A 26 -6.08 -4.38 -18.59
N LEU A 27 -5.33 -3.60 -17.79
CA LEU A 27 -5.91 -2.62 -16.87
C LEU A 27 -6.70 -1.53 -17.61
N LEU A 28 -6.20 -1.07 -18.77
CA LEU A 28 -6.88 -0.10 -19.61
C LEU A 28 -8.16 -0.67 -20.21
N GLY A 29 -8.10 -1.93 -20.67
CA GLY A 29 -9.25 -2.64 -21.22
C GLY A 29 -10.38 -2.76 -20.20
N GLU A 30 -10.07 -3.12 -18.95
CA GLU A 30 -11.06 -3.19 -17.87
C GLU A 30 -11.55 -1.81 -17.45
N TYR A 31 -10.65 -0.83 -17.24
CA TYR A 31 -11.04 0.53 -16.87
C TYR A 31 -12.00 1.16 -17.88
N ALA A 32 -11.75 0.95 -19.18
CA ALA A 32 -12.59 1.49 -20.24
C ALA A 32 -14.05 1.03 -20.13
N LYS A 33 -14.32 -0.20 -19.65
CA LYS A 33 -15.69 -0.71 -19.46
C LYS A 33 -16.48 0.10 -18.43
N PHE A 34 -15.79 0.58 -17.39
CA PHE A 34 -16.36 1.40 -16.32
C PHE A 34 -16.37 2.89 -16.65
N SER A 35 -15.92 3.28 -17.84
CA SER A 35 -15.89 4.68 -18.28
C SER A 35 -16.55 4.92 -19.66
N LEU A 36 -17.39 3.99 -20.12
CA LEU A 36 -18.11 4.13 -21.39
C LEU A 36 -19.19 5.21 -21.34
N ASP A 37 -19.98 5.23 -20.26
CA ASP A 37 -21.17 6.09 -20.12
C ASP A 37 -20.94 7.29 -19.18
N GLY A 38 -19.73 7.44 -18.64
CA GLY A 38 -19.36 8.50 -17.70
C GLY A 38 -17.98 8.26 -17.09
N ASP A 39 -17.58 9.09 -16.13
CA ASP A 39 -16.38 8.83 -15.35
C ASP A 39 -16.60 7.65 -14.39
N MET A 40 -15.60 6.79 -14.21
CA MET A 40 -15.63 5.76 -13.18
C MET A 40 -15.76 6.39 -11.79
N VAL A 41 -16.65 5.86 -10.96
CA VAL A 41 -16.88 6.35 -9.59
C VAL A 41 -16.52 5.30 -8.53
N TRP A 42 -16.44 5.71 -7.26
CA TRP A 42 -16.06 4.83 -6.15
C TRP A 42 -16.89 3.54 -6.04
N SER A 43 -18.18 3.57 -6.39
CA SER A 43 -19.02 2.35 -6.38
C SER A 43 -18.62 1.32 -7.41
N ASP A 44 -17.94 1.73 -8.49
CA ASP A 44 -17.51 0.87 -9.58
C ASP A 44 -16.21 0.15 -9.26
N LEU A 45 -15.50 0.58 -8.20
CA LEU A 45 -14.18 0.08 -7.86
C LEU A 45 -14.18 -1.40 -7.45
N ALA A 46 -15.18 -1.84 -6.69
CA ALA A 46 -15.28 -3.24 -6.31
C ALA A 46 -15.55 -4.15 -7.52
N PRO A 47 -16.56 -3.88 -8.38
CA PRO A 47 -16.73 -4.58 -9.65
C PRO A 47 -15.49 -4.57 -10.55
N PHE A 48 -14.79 -3.44 -10.67
CA PHE A 48 -13.56 -3.34 -11.44
C PHE A 48 -12.47 -4.30 -10.95
N PHE A 49 -12.27 -4.40 -9.63
CA PHE A 49 -11.32 -5.36 -9.07
C PHE A 49 -11.79 -6.81 -9.21
N GLU A 50 -13.10 -7.07 -9.18
CA GLU A 50 -13.67 -8.39 -9.43
C GLU A 50 -13.45 -8.85 -10.87
N ASP A 51 -13.64 -7.96 -11.86
CA ASP A 51 -13.40 -8.23 -13.28
C ASP A 51 -11.92 -8.54 -13.55
N LEU A 52 -11.01 -7.86 -12.85
CA LEU A 52 -9.57 -8.15 -12.83
C LEU A 52 -9.19 -9.38 -11.99
N GLN A 53 -10.16 -10.06 -11.39
CA GLN A 53 -9.97 -11.25 -10.55
C GLN A 53 -9.04 -11.01 -9.35
N LEU A 54 -9.00 -9.79 -8.82
CA LEU A 54 -8.19 -9.47 -7.67
C LEU A 54 -8.84 -9.95 -6.36
N PRO A 55 -8.06 -10.41 -5.38
CA PRO A 55 -8.61 -10.87 -4.10
C PRO A 55 -9.33 -9.75 -3.34
N ALA A 56 -10.63 -9.93 -3.09
CA ALA A 56 -11.44 -8.97 -2.33
C ALA A 56 -10.84 -8.60 -0.96
N ALA A 57 -10.15 -9.55 -0.31
CA ALA A 57 -9.50 -9.34 0.98
C ALA A 57 -8.37 -8.29 0.93
N LEU A 58 -7.70 -8.16 -0.21
CA LEU A 58 -6.68 -7.14 -0.47
C LEU A 58 -7.33 -5.84 -0.95
N CYS A 59 -8.26 -5.94 -1.90
CA CYS A 59 -8.94 -4.78 -2.48
C CYS A 59 -9.72 -3.95 -1.47
N ARG A 60 -10.31 -4.57 -0.43
CA ARG A 60 -10.98 -3.85 0.66
C ARG A 60 -10.05 -2.95 1.49
N LEU A 61 -8.73 -3.15 1.39
CA LEU A 61 -7.73 -2.32 2.08
C LEU A 61 -7.45 -1.00 1.33
N VAL A 62 -7.87 -0.91 0.07
CA VAL A 62 -7.78 0.31 -0.74
C VAL A 62 -8.69 1.38 -0.13
N ARG A 63 -8.16 2.59 0.02
CA ARG A 63 -8.92 3.72 0.55
C ARG A 63 -9.31 4.67 -0.57
N ARG A 64 -10.42 5.37 -0.33
CA ARG A 64 -10.97 6.38 -1.24
C ARG A 64 -9.94 7.43 -1.64
N ASP A 65 -9.23 8.00 -0.67
CA ASP A 65 -8.27 9.07 -0.91
C ASP A 65 -7.07 8.63 -1.78
N ASP A 66 -6.81 7.33 -1.86
CA ASP A 66 -5.70 6.78 -2.64
C ASP A 66 -6.04 6.69 -4.15
N VAL A 67 -7.32 6.77 -4.53
CA VAL A 67 -7.80 6.59 -5.92
C VAL A 67 -8.73 7.69 -6.43
N VAL A 68 -9.40 8.45 -5.55
CA VAL A 68 -10.34 9.50 -5.96
C VAL A 68 -9.59 10.78 -6.37
N LEU A 69 -10.13 11.48 -7.36
CA LEU A 69 -9.64 12.76 -7.83
C LEU A 69 -9.82 13.83 -6.75
N GLU A 70 -8.76 14.58 -6.48
CA GLU A 70 -8.78 15.62 -5.44
C GLU A 70 -9.85 16.68 -5.71
N GLY A 71 -10.62 17.03 -4.67
CA GLY A 71 -11.71 18.01 -4.78
C GLY A 71 -13.02 17.47 -5.37
N THR A 72 -13.07 16.19 -5.78
CA THR A 72 -14.31 15.50 -6.14
C THR A 72 -14.80 14.61 -5.00
N VAL A 73 -16.09 14.26 -5.04
CA VAL A 73 -16.65 13.38 -4.02
C VAL A 73 -16.33 11.93 -4.37
N ASP A 74 -16.53 11.45 -5.59
CA ASP A 74 -16.42 10.01 -5.91
C ASP A 74 -15.70 9.63 -7.21
N VAL A 75 -15.25 10.61 -8.01
CA VAL A 75 -14.68 10.33 -9.33
C VAL A 75 -13.29 9.71 -9.16
N ILE A 76 -13.06 8.57 -9.80
CA ILE A 76 -11.78 7.87 -9.78
C ILE A 76 -10.78 8.59 -10.69
N ASP A 77 -9.62 8.91 -10.14
CA ASP A 77 -8.48 9.40 -10.90
C ASP A 77 -7.82 8.23 -11.64
N PHE A 78 -7.88 8.29 -12.97
CA PHE A 78 -7.30 7.29 -13.87
C PHE A 78 -5.84 6.96 -13.54
N SER A 79 -4.98 7.98 -13.34
CA SER A 79 -3.57 7.74 -13.09
C SER A 79 -3.35 7.06 -11.73
N LYS A 80 -4.17 7.40 -10.73
CA LYS A 80 -4.11 6.78 -9.41
C LYS A 80 -4.58 5.34 -9.45
N ILE A 81 -5.70 5.03 -10.10
CA ILE A 81 -6.25 3.67 -10.12
C ILE A 81 -5.35 2.71 -10.89
N ILE A 82 -4.84 3.09 -12.06
CA ILE A 82 -3.95 2.23 -12.86
C ILE A 82 -2.67 1.92 -12.06
N ARG A 83 -2.06 2.94 -11.46
CA ARG A 83 -0.85 2.76 -10.65
C ARG A 83 -1.12 1.93 -9.39
N LEU A 84 -2.20 2.21 -8.67
CA LEU A 84 -2.57 1.48 -7.47
C LEU A 84 -2.85 0.01 -7.78
N THR A 85 -3.58 -0.27 -8.86
CA THR A 85 -3.90 -1.65 -9.27
C THR A 85 -2.62 -2.42 -9.62
N TYR A 86 -1.67 -1.79 -10.33
CA TYR A 86 -0.36 -2.39 -10.55
C TYR A 86 0.38 -2.70 -9.23
N HIS A 87 0.37 -1.77 -8.27
CA HIS A 87 0.98 -2.02 -6.97
C HIS A 87 0.29 -3.15 -6.20
N LEU A 88 -1.03 -3.32 -6.32
CA LEU A 88 -1.73 -4.47 -5.73
C LEU A 88 -1.24 -5.79 -6.32
N LEU A 89 -1.04 -5.87 -7.65
CA LEU A 89 -0.47 -7.04 -8.30
C LEU A 89 0.94 -7.36 -7.76
N VAL A 90 1.79 -6.33 -7.66
CA VAL A 90 3.11 -6.46 -7.03
C VAL A 90 3.01 -6.97 -5.60
N PHE A 91 2.05 -6.47 -4.81
CA PHE A 91 1.86 -6.92 -3.44
C PHE A 91 1.38 -8.37 -3.35
N MET A 92 0.57 -8.82 -4.30
CA MET A 92 0.14 -10.23 -4.39
C MET A 92 1.34 -11.14 -4.64
N ASP A 93 2.19 -10.80 -5.61
CA ASP A 93 3.39 -11.59 -5.94
C ASP A 93 4.41 -11.64 -4.78
N ASN A 94 4.38 -10.64 -3.91
CA ASN A 94 5.29 -10.52 -2.77
C ASN A 94 4.59 -10.73 -1.42
N GLU A 95 3.39 -11.33 -1.39
CA GLU A 95 2.56 -11.42 -0.19
C GLU A 95 3.30 -12.06 1.00
N SER A 96 4.04 -13.14 0.74
CA SER A 96 4.79 -13.85 1.78
C SER A 96 5.82 -12.94 2.48
N VAL A 97 6.56 -12.15 1.71
CA VAL A 97 7.56 -11.21 2.22
C VAL A 97 6.89 -10.10 3.04
N ILE A 98 5.80 -9.53 2.52
CA ILE A 98 5.07 -8.47 3.21
C ILE A 98 4.49 -8.99 4.53
N ASN A 99 3.85 -10.17 4.50
CA ASN A 99 3.28 -10.80 5.69
C ASN A 99 4.34 -11.13 6.74
N GLU A 100 5.53 -11.61 6.34
CA GLU A 100 6.63 -11.87 7.26
C GLU A 100 7.02 -10.59 8.03
N PHE A 101 7.36 -9.52 7.31
CA PHE A 101 7.77 -8.27 7.95
C PHE A 101 6.63 -7.60 8.73
N TRP A 102 5.41 -7.64 8.20
CA TRP A 102 4.25 -7.05 8.87
C TRP A 102 3.90 -7.79 10.16
N SER A 103 3.97 -9.14 10.16
CA SER A 103 3.75 -9.94 11.36
C SER A 103 4.73 -9.62 12.48
N LEU A 104 6.01 -9.36 12.15
CA LEU A 104 7.01 -8.92 13.11
C LEU A 104 6.63 -7.57 13.74
N LEU A 105 6.25 -6.59 12.92
CA LEU A 105 5.85 -5.27 13.44
C LEU A 105 4.59 -5.36 14.32
N VAL A 106 3.59 -6.12 13.89
CA VAL A 106 2.36 -6.32 14.66
C VAL A 106 2.66 -7.01 15.99
N GLY A 107 3.47 -8.07 15.98
CA GLY A 107 3.88 -8.81 17.19
C GLY A 107 4.67 -7.94 18.16
N TYR A 108 5.70 -7.22 17.70
CA TYR A 108 6.50 -6.35 18.57
C TYR A 108 5.72 -5.14 19.10
N SER A 109 4.68 -4.70 18.39
CA SER A 109 3.78 -3.66 18.92
C SER A 109 2.81 -4.16 20.00
N GLY A 110 2.64 -5.49 20.12
CA GLY A 110 1.68 -6.16 20.99
C GLY A 110 0.22 -6.07 20.51
N ARG A 111 0.00 -5.68 19.26
CA ARG A 111 -1.34 -5.51 18.67
C ARG A 111 -2.04 -6.84 18.42
N ASP A 112 -1.29 -7.88 18.10
CA ASP A 112 -1.76 -9.27 18.00
C ASP A 112 -2.32 -9.79 19.33
N VAL A 113 -1.65 -9.49 20.45
CA VAL A 113 -2.12 -9.86 21.79
C VAL A 113 -3.34 -9.04 22.20
N GLN A 114 -3.34 -7.74 21.89
CA GLN A 114 -4.45 -6.85 22.23
C GLN A 114 -5.71 -7.13 21.39
N PHE A 115 -5.54 -7.57 20.15
CA PHE A 115 -6.63 -7.82 19.19
C PHE A 115 -6.45 -9.17 18.47
N PRO A 116 -6.61 -10.30 19.18
CA PRO A 116 -6.26 -11.63 18.66
C PRO A 116 -7.21 -12.16 17.56
N HIS A 117 -8.36 -11.52 17.38
CA HIS A 117 -9.35 -11.91 16.35
C HIS A 117 -9.23 -11.08 15.07
N VAL A 118 -8.31 -10.12 15.03
CA VAL A 118 -8.10 -9.29 13.84
C VAL A 118 -7.15 -10.05 12.90
N GLU A 119 -7.54 -10.17 11.63
CA GLU A 119 -6.65 -10.75 10.62
C GLU A 119 -5.41 -9.87 10.44
N LEU A 120 -4.26 -10.52 10.15
CA LEU A 120 -2.96 -9.87 10.06
C LEU A 120 -2.97 -8.56 9.23
N GLN A 121 -3.58 -8.59 8.05
CA GLN A 121 -3.66 -7.47 7.11
C GLN A 121 -4.56 -6.32 7.59
N ASN A 122 -5.48 -6.60 8.52
CA ASN A 122 -6.44 -5.63 9.06
C ASN A 122 -5.90 -4.91 10.31
N HIS A 123 -4.70 -5.27 10.79
CA HIS A 123 -4.05 -4.49 11.83
C HIS A 123 -3.68 -3.10 11.30
N ILE A 124 -3.72 -2.13 12.22
CA ILE A 124 -3.28 -0.76 12.00
C ILE A 124 -2.30 -0.45 13.12
N LEU A 125 -1.18 0.19 12.79
CA LEU A 125 -0.16 0.60 13.75
C LEU A 125 -0.18 2.11 13.91
N SER A 126 -0.49 2.59 15.12
CA SER A 126 -0.42 4.00 15.46
C SER A 126 1.02 4.45 15.75
N VAL A 127 1.25 5.76 15.90
CA VAL A 127 2.53 6.30 16.41
C VAL A 127 2.97 5.60 17.70
N LYS A 128 2.04 5.36 18.64
CA LYS A 128 2.34 4.73 19.93
C LYS A 128 2.79 3.28 19.76
N ASP A 129 2.20 2.57 18.81
CA ASP A 129 2.55 1.18 18.52
C ASP A 129 3.95 1.08 17.94
N LEU A 130 4.30 1.98 17.00
CA LEU A 130 5.65 2.06 16.45
C LEU A 130 6.68 2.53 17.46
N GLN A 131 6.32 3.42 18.40
CA GLN A 131 7.19 3.81 19.51
C GLN A 131 7.54 2.62 20.41
N LYS A 132 6.60 1.70 20.67
CA LYS A 132 6.91 0.47 21.40
C LYS A 132 7.94 -0.38 20.66
N VAL A 133 7.76 -0.54 19.34
CA VAL A 133 8.73 -1.26 18.49
C VAL A 133 10.10 -0.58 18.52
N GLY A 134 10.15 0.75 18.33
CA GLY A 134 11.38 1.53 18.38
C GLY A 134 12.15 1.39 19.69
N ASN A 135 11.44 1.40 20.82
CA ASN A 135 12.03 1.19 22.14
C ASN A 135 12.67 -0.21 22.30
N LEU A 136 12.13 -1.23 21.64
CA LEU A 136 12.70 -2.59 21.68
C LEU A 136 14.00 -2.70 20.89
N VAL A 137 14.14 -1.92 19.81
CA VAL A 137 15.34 -1.89 18.97
C VAL A 137 16.33 -0.78 19.37
N ASN A 138 16.07 -0.08 20.48
CA ASN A 138 16.83 1.07 20.96
C ASN A 138 16.98 2.20 19.91
N GLU A 139 15.96 2.43 19.10
CA GLU A 139 15.91 3.59 18.19
C GLU A 139 15.26 4.82 18.86
N ASP A 140 15.80 6.00 18.54
CA ASP A 140 15.27 7.27 19.04
C ASP A 140 13.86 7.55 18.51
N SER A 141 12.93 7.77 19.44
CA SER A 141 11.49 7.93 19.17
C SER A 141 11.16 9.15 18.29
N GLY A 142 12.11 10.08 18.12
CA GLY A 142 11.95 11.31 17.35
C GLY A 142 11.80 11.10 15.83
N ASN A 143 12.34 10.00 15.28
CA ASN A 143 12.31 9.76 13.83
C ASN A 143 11.05 9.00 13.36
N ILE A 144 10.28 8.42 14.28
CA ILE A 144 9.10 7.58 13.97
C ILE A 144 8.01 8.37 13.26
N ILE A 145 7.82 9.65 13.63
CA ILE A 145 6.86 10.53 12.95
C ILE A 145 7.31 10.81 11.51
N GLY A 146 8.61 11.00 11.29
CA GLY A 146 9.17 11.13 9.93
C GLY A 146 8.97 9.88 9.10
N MET A 147 9.20 8.70 9.67
CA MET A 147 8.97 7.40 9.03
C MET A 147 7.49 7.19 8.68
N LEU A 148 6.57 7.51 9.59
CA LEU A 148 5.12 7.44 9.32
C LEU A 148 4.69 8.41 8.23
N SER A 149 5.23 9.64 8.23
CA SER A 149 4.95 10.61 7.18
C SER A 149 5.42 10.07 5.82
N CYS A 150 6.58 9.42 5.76
CA CYS A 150 7.06 8.76 4.54
C CYS A 150 6.14 7.62 4.09
N ALA A 151 5.68 6.78 5.02
CA ALA A 151 4.81 5.64 4.74
C ALA A 151 3.40 6.05 4.29
N THR A 152 2.88 7.15 4.82
CA THR A 152 1.48 7.58 4.62
C THR A 152 1.35 8.80 3.71
N ARG A 153 2.45 9.24 3.07
CA ARG A 153 2.53 10.50 2.30
C ARG A 153 2.13 11.72 3.15
N GLY A 154 2.38 11.67 4.46
CA GLY A 154 2.11 12.74 5.42
C GLY A 154 0.64 12.93 5.77
N THR A 155 -0.27 12.07 5.29
CA THR A 155 -1.72 12.26 5.46
C THR A 155 -2.24 11.70 6.78
N ARG A 156 -1.52 10.75 7.40
CA ARG A 156 -2.04 9.97 8.53
C ARG A 156 -1.00 9.76 9.63
N VAL A 157 -1.50 9.57 10.85
CA VAL A 157 -0.73 9.24 12.06
C VAL A 157 -0.76 7.74 12.39
N TYR A 158 -1.12 6.92 11.42
CA TYR A 158 -1.16 5.47 11.52
C TYR A 158 -0.76 4.84 10.18
N MET A 159 -0.26 3.61 10.24
CA MET A 159 0.17 2.82 9.09
C MET A 159 -0.72 1.59 8.94
N THR A 160 -1.22 1.37 7.72
CA THR A 160 -1.92 0.14 7.34
C THR A 160 -0.97 -0.88 6.70
N TYR A 161 -1.48 -2.08 6.43
CA TYR A 161 -0.77 -3.09 5.65
C TYR A 161 -0.32 -2.58 4.27
N LEU A 162 -1.19 -1.86 3.52
CA LEU A 162 -0.82 -1.29 2.23
C LEU A 162 0.18 -0.16 2.34
N ASP A 163 0.09 0.69 3.37
CA ASP A 163 1.11 1.73 3.62
C ASP A 163 2.49 1.07 3.85
N PHE A 164 2.53 -0.02 4.60
CA PHE A 164 3.76 -0.77 4.86
C PHE A 164 4.30 -1.50 3.62
N ALA A 165 3.43 -2.14 2.84
CA ALA A 165 3.80 -2.77 1.57
C ALA A 165 4.44 -1.75 0.60
N ASN A 166 3.89 -0.54 0.53
CA ASN A 166 4.48 0.57 -0.23
C ASN A 166 5.89 0.94 0.27
N VAL A 167 6.11 0.96 1.59
CA VAL A 167 7.45 1.20 2.16
C VAL A 167 8.42 0.11 1.73
N LEU A 168 8.04 -1.16 1.81
CA LEU A 168 8.88 -2.28 1.36
C LEU A 168 9.23 -2.18 -0.13
N GLY A 169 8.26 -1.78 -0.97
CA GLY A 169 8.48 -1.55 -2.40
C GLY A 169 9.53 -0.47 -2.66
N LYS A 170 9.40 0.68 -1.99
CA LYS A 170 10.35 1.80 -2.08
C LYS A 170 11.75 1.45 -1.57
N LEU A 171 11.82 0.57 -0.57
CA LEU A 171 13.09 0.07 -0.02
C LEU A 171 13.72 -1.04 -0.88
N GLY A 172 13.06 -1.49 -1.95
CA GLY A 172 13.57 -2.51 -2.86
C GLY A 172 13.45 -3.95 -2.35
N TYR A 173 12.60 -4.20 -1.35
CA TYR A 173 12.33 -5.56 -0.83
C TYR A 173 11.33 -6.34 -1.67
N LEU A 174 10.55 -5.67 -2.53
CA LEU A 174 9.55 -6.30 -3.39
C LEU A 174 10.10 -6.44 -4.82
N ARG A 175 9.72 -7.53 -5.48
CA ARG A 175 10.00 -7.78 -6.90
C ARG A 175 8.88 -7.21 -7.76
N PHE A 176 9.25 -6.45 -8.78
CA PHE A 176 8.35 -5.78 -9.73
C PHE A 176 9.10 -5.40 -11.00
#